data_AF-A0A2M9E9V8-F1
#
_entry.id   AF-A0A2M9E9V8-F1
#
_cell.length_a   1.000
_cell.length_b   1.000
_cell.length_c   1.000
_cell.angle_alpha   90.00
_cell.angle_beta   90.00
_cell.angle_gamma   90.00
#
_symmetry.space_group_name_H-M   'P 1'
#
loop_
_entity.id
_entity.type
_entity.pdbx_description
1 polymer ?
#
loop_
_entity_poly.entity_id
_entity_poly.type
_entity_poly.pdbx_seq_one_letter_code
_entity_poly.pdbx_strand_id
1 'polypeptide(L)'
;MTEPATDTTYPEAIDLLPHVPPNAAQNEPGLEHDIMHARANAVLNALMMLVGTHDNGIDGGTVLDRLVALEEGSPGIVRLNVQAGASYGLVLSDVGALICRDHDGPNDVVVPLHSTVPFPRGARVDIGQDGVGQTRVVKADPSIVILSPETLRLRKRGAKATLINRGPDRWDLEGNLEAAS
;
A
#
# COMPACT_ATOMS: atom_id res chain seq x y z
N MET A 1 17.22 45.34 -7.00
CA MET A 1 16.06 44.45 -7.21
C MET A 1 16.44 43.53 -8.33
N THR A 2 16.75 42.28 -8.01
CA THR A 2 17.18 41.28 -8.98
C THR A 2 16.34 40.05 -8.70
N GLU A 3 15.52 39.64 -9.66
CA GLU A 3 14.73 38.41 -9.61
C GLU A 3 15.63 37.19 -9.39
N PRO A 4 15.20 36.19 -8.61
CA PRO A 4 15.88 34.91 -8.60
C PRO A 4 15.55 34.14 -9.89
N ALA A 5 16.59 33.82 -10.67
CA ALA A 5 16.49 32.99 -11.86
C ALA A 5 16.01 31.58 -11.48
N THR A 6 14.89 31.15 -12.06
CA THR A 6 14.45 29.76 -12.07
C THR A 6 15.22 29.01 -13.15
N ASP A 7 16.31 28.36 -12.76
CA ASP A 7 16.97 27.35 -13.58
C ASP A 7 16.86 25.99 -12.89
N THR A 8 15.70 25.35 -13.05
CA THR A 8 15.55 23.91 -12.78
C THR A 8 15.72 23.16 -14.08
N THR A 9 16.95 23.11 -14.56
CA THR A 9 17.36 22.09 -15.52
C THR A 9 17.57 20.79 -14.76
N TYR A 10 16.59 19.88 -14.82
CA TYR A 10 16.79 18.50 -14.34
C TYR A 10 17.69 17.76 -15.34
N PRO A 11 18.75 17.08 -14.90
CA PRO A 11 19.60 16.33 -15.81
C PRO A 11 18.81 15.16 -16.42
N GLU A 12 18.82 15.05 -17.75
CA GLU A 12 18.05 14.02 -18.48
C GLU A 12 18.59 12.60 -18.28
N ALA A 13 19.75 12.45 -17.63
CA ALA A 13 20.30 11.18 -17.18
C ALA A 13 21.13 11.37 -15.91
N ILE A 14 20.89 10.52 -14.91
CA ILE A 14 21.81 10.32 -13.78
C ILE A 14 22.88 9.35 -14.26
N ASP A 15 24.12 9.82 -14.39
CA ASP A 15 25.27 8.94 -14.67
C ASP A 15 25.54 8.06 -13.43
N LEU A 16 25.19 6.78 -13.53
CA LEU A 16 25.37 5.77 -12.47
C LEU A 16 26.76 5.11 -12.50
N LEU A 17 27.66 5.57 -13.37
CA LEU A 17 29.03 5.06 -13.42
C LEU A 17 29.95 5.94 -12.55
N PRO A 18 30.80 5.36 -11.68
CA PRO A 18 31.89 6.13 -11.09
C PRO A 18 32.86 6.58 -12.19
N HIS A 19 33.34 7.82 -12.13
CA HIS A 19 34.37 8.34 -13.03
C HIS A 19 35.66 7.54 -12.84
N VAL A 20 35.93 6.60 -13.76
CA VAL A 20 37.19 5.88 -13.80
C VAL A 20 38.20 6.77 -14.53
N PRO A 21 39.29 7.24 -13.88
CA PRO A 21 40.31 7.98 -14.59
C PRO A 21 40.90 7.07 -15.67
N PRO A 22 41.21 7.60 -16.87
CA PRO A 22 41.46 6.83 -18.10
C PRO A 22 42.62 5.81 -18.02
N ASN A 23 43.36 5.76 -16.91
CA ASN A 23 44.59 4.99 -16.74
C ASN A 23 44.56 4.02 -15.55
N ALA A 24 43.41 3.77 -14.92
CA ALA A 24 43.30 2.70 -13.93
C ALA A 24 43.31 1.34 -14.65
N ALA A 25 44.25 0.46 -14.32
CA ALA A 25 44.34 -0.87 -14.91
C ALA A 25 43.02 -1.64 -14.66
N GLN A 26 42.24 -1.88 -15.70
CA GLN A 26 40.90 -2.47 -15.63
C GLN A 26 40.88 -3.95 -15.18
N ASN A 27 42.02 -4.48 -14.75
CA ASN A 27 42.30 -5.92 -14.62
C ASN A 27 43.16 -6.23 -13.38
N GLU A 28 43.19 -5.34 -12.38
CA GLU A 28 43.74 -5.64 -11.05
C GLU A 28 42.81 -6.63 -10.31
N PRO A 29 43.34 -7.71 -9.69
CA PRO A 29 42.52 -8.68 -8.97
C PRO A 29 41.70 -8.00 -7.86
N GLY A 30 40.38 -8.06 -7.97
CA GLY A 30 39.45 -7.46 -7.01
C GLY A 30 38.83 -6.14 -7.46
N LEU A 31 39.38 -5.45 -8.47
CA LEU A 31 38.83 -4.18 -8.95
C LEU A 31 37.41 -4.35 -9.53
N GLU A 32 37.16 -5.42 -10.29
CA GLU A 32 35.82 -5.74 -10.81
C GLU A 32 34.83 -6.09 -9.69
N HIS A 33 35.30 -6.77 -8.64
CA HIS A 33 34.49 -7.10 -7.47
C HIS A 33 34.15 -5.83 -6.67
N ASP A 34 35.12 -4.96 -6.44
CA ASP A 34 34.93 -3.71 -5.70
C ASP A 34 34.10 -2.70 -6.49
N ILE A 35 34.23 -2.67 -7.83
CA ILE A 35 33.35 -1.92 -8.73
C ILE A 35 31.92 -2.49 -8.68
N MET A 36 31.75 -3.81 -8.60
CA MET A 36 30.44 -4.44 -8.45
C MET A 36 29.80 -4.09 -7.10
N HIS A 37 30.55 -4.11 -5.99
CA HIS A 37 30.08 -3.65 -4.67
C HIS A 37 29.73 -2.16 -4.66
N ALA A 38 30.54 -1.32 -5.29
CA ALA A 38 30.26 0.12 -5.40
C ALA A 38 29.01 0.41 -6.25
N ARG A 39 28.79 -0.34 -7.33
CA ARG A 39 27.57 -0.26 -8.17
C ARG A 39 26.34 -0.74 -7.43
N ALA A 40 26.44 -1.85 -6.70
CA ALA A 40 25.35 -2.35 -5.86
C ALA A 40 24.97 -1.32 -4.78
N ASN A 41 25.95 -0.68 -4.16
CA ASN A 41 25.73 0.36 -3.16
C ASN A 41 25.14 1.64 -3.77
N ALA A 42 25.53 2.04 -4.98
CA ALA A 42 24.97 3.20 -5.68
C ALA A 42 23.50 2.98 -6.07
N VAL A 43 23.17 1.78 -6.56
CA VAL A 43 21.79 1.37 -6.86
C VAL A 43 20.97 1.32 -5.58
N LEU A 44 21.53 0.79 -4.48
CA LEU A 44 20.89 0.77 -3.17
C LEU A 44 20.61 2.20 -2.66
N ASN A 45 21.57 3.12 -2.77
CA ASN A 45 21.40 4.52 -2.34
C ASN A 45 20.35 5.27 -3.18
N ALA A 46 20.29 5.01 -4.49
CA ALA A 46 19.25 5.57 -5.37
C ALA A 46 17.85 5.01 -5.02
N LEU A 47 17.77 3.74 -4.64
CA LEU A 47 16.54 3.09 -4.14
C LEU A 47 16.12 3.63 -2.76
N MET A 48 17.08 3.90 -1.87
CA MET A 48 16.85 4.51 -0.55
C MET A 48 16.46 6.00 -0.65
N MET A 49 16.88 6.70 -1.71
CA MET A 49 16.43 8.08 -1.98
C MET A 49 14.96 8.14 -2.45
N LEU A 50 14.47 7.05 -3.07
CA LEU A 50 13.07 6.92 -3.53
C LEU A 50 12.11 6.52 -2.39
N VAL A 51 12.59 5.76 -1.39
CA VAL A 51 11.85 5.39 -0.18
C VAL A 51 12.51 6.06 1.01
N GLY A 52 12.05 7.27 1.34
CA GLY A 52 12.78 8.27 2.12
C GLY A 52 13.20 7.98 3.56
N THR A 53 13.26 6.75 4.07
CA THR A 53 13.97 6.42 5.33
C THR A 53 14.12 4.90 5.48
N HIS A 54 15.30 4.34 5.19
CA HIS A 54 15.65 3.01 5.69
C HIS A 54 17.11 2.96 6.15
N ASP A 55 17.33 2.33 7.30
CA ASP A 55 18.66 2.09 7.85
C ASP A 55 19.48 1.18 6.92
N ASN A 56 20.78 1.46 6.80
CA ASN A 56 21.76 0.79 5.93
C ASN A 56 21.99 -0.72 6.21
N GLY A 57 21.13 -1.38 6.99
CA GLY A 57 21.25 -2.76 7.44
C GLY A 57 20.16 -3.72 6.95
N ILE A 58 19.24 -3.27 6.10
CA ILE A 58 18.21 -4.15 5.51
C ILE A 58 18.75 -4.79 4.23
N ASP A 59 18.59 -6.10 4.11
CA ASP A 59 19.03 -6.89 2.97
C ASP A 59 18.22 -6.56 1.71
N GLY A 60 18.88 -6.58 0.55
CA GLY A 60 18.29 -6.24 -0.74
C GLY A 60 17.07 -7.10 -1.11
N GLY A 61 16.95 -8.31 -0.57
CA GLY A 61 15.77 -9.17 -0.73
C GLY A 61 14.52 -8.58 -0.07
N THR A 62 14.63 -8.11 1.17
CA THR A 62 13.53 -7.41 1.88
C THR A 62 13.17 -6.10 1.20
N VAL A 63 14.16 -5.41 0.60
CA VAL A 63 13.91 -4.20 -0.20
C VAL A 63 13.15 -4.54 -1.48
N LEU A 64 13.55 -5.60 -2.20
CA LEU A 64 12.85 -6.08 -3.39
C LEU A 64 11.43 -6.57 -3.07
N ASP A 65 11.22 -7.27 -1.96
CA ASP A 65 9.90 -7.70 -1.50
C ASP A 65 8.97 -6.50 -1.21
N ARG A 66 9.56 -5.41 -0.70
CA ARG A 66 8.86 -4.13 -0.48
C ARG A 66 8.68 -3.30 -1.75
N LEU A 67 9.53 -3.45 -2.76
CA LEU A 67 9.38 -2.86 -4.10
C LEU A 67 8.35 -3.60 -4.95
N VAL A 68 8.30 -4.93 -4.85
CA VAL A 68 7.22 -5.75 -5.41
C VAL A 68 5.88 -5.37 -4.77
N ALA A 69 5.87 -5.06 -3.46
CA ALA A 69 4.70 -4.48 -2.80
C ALA A 69 4.33 -3.05 -3.29
N LEU A 70 5.21 -2.34 -4.01
CA LEU A 70 4.92 -1.05 -4.65
C LEU A 70 4.43 -1.18 -6.10
N GLU A 71 4.73 -2.28 -6.82
CA GLU A 71 4.08 -2.58 -8.12
C GLU A 71 2.57 -2.90 -7.95
N GLU A 72 2.15 -3.35 -6.77
CA GLU A 72 0.75 -3.54 -6.36
C GLU A 72 0.03 -2.23 -5.95
N GLY A 73 0.69 -1.09 -6.13
CA GLY A 73 0.23 0.24 -5.72
C GLY A 73 0.63 1.34 -6.71
N SER A 74 0.62 1.05 -8.02
CA SER A 74 0.77 2.08 -9.05
C SER A 74 -0.25 3.21 -8.81
N PRO A 75 0.18 4.48 -8.69
CA PRO A 75 -0.72 5.59 -8.39
C PRO A 75 -1.82 5.66 -9.46
N GLY A 76 -3.05 5.29 -9.07
CA GLY A 76 -4.22 5.27 -9.94
C GLY A 76 -4.80 3.88 -10.25
N ILE A 77 -4.16 2.78 -9.82
CA ILE A 77 -4.71 1.42 -9.92
C ILE A 77 -5.18 0.97 -8.55
N VAL A 78 -6.43 0.53 -8.46
CA VAL A 78 -6.99 -0.09 -7.25
C VAL A 78 -6.67 -1.58 -7.28
N ARG A 79 -5.96 -2.08 -6.27
CA ARG A 79 -5.71 -3.52 -6.13
C ARG A 79 -7.01 -4.24 -5.82
N LEU A 80 -7.28 -5.34 -6.54
CA LEU A 80 -8.45 -6.16 -6.30
C LEU A 80 -8.09 -7.34 -5.39
N ASN A 81 -8.78 -7.45 -4.26
CA ASN A 81 -8.66 -8.58 -3.35
C ASN A 81 -9.97 -9.39 -3.37
N VAL A 82 -10.02 -10.42 -4.22
CA VAL A 82 -11.21 -11.27 -4.40
C VAL A 82 -11.31 -12.30 -3.28
N GLN A 83 -12.45 -12.29 -2.59
CA GLN A 83 -12.69 -13.10 -1.40
C GLN A 83 -14.02 -13.84 -1.52
N ALA A 84 -13.97 -15.18 -1.62
CA ALA A 84 -15.14 -16.05 -1.80
C ALA A 84 -15.64 -16.74 -0.51
N GLY A 85 -14.89 -16.62 0.60
CA GLY A 85 -15.30 -17.18 1.90
C GLY A 85 -16.43 -16.38 2.56
N ALA A 86 -17.21 -17.02 3.43
CA ALA A 86 -18.34 -16.39 4.14
C ALA A 86 -17.91 -15.31 5.16
N SER A 87 -16.64 -15.27 5.55
CA SER A 87 -16.07 -14.23 6.42
C SER A 87 -14.66 -13.88 5.96
N TYR A 88 -14.31 -12.61 6.02
CA TYR A 88 -12.98 -12.11 5.69
C TYR A 88 -12.55 -11.06 6.72
N GLY A 89 -11.43 -11.30 7.40
CA GLY A 89 -10.85 -10.33 8.33
C GLY A 89 -9.87 -9.41 7.61
N LEU A 90 -10.03 -8.10 7.81
CA LEU A 90 -9.14 -7.12 7.19
C LEU A 90 -7.72 -7.25 7.74
N VAL A 91 -6.74 -7.09 6.85
CA VAL A 91 -5.30 -7.09 7.17
C VAL A 91 -4.63 -5.82 6.65
N LEU A 92 -3.44 -5.49 7.14
CA LEU A 92 -2.75 -4.24 6.76
C LEU A 92 -2.50 -4.11 5.25
N SER A 93 -2.33 -5.22 4.53
CA SER A 93 -2.16 -5.16 3.08
C SER A 93 -3.41 -4.62 2.38
N ASP A 94 -4.61 -4.73 2.95
CA ASP A 94 -5.89 -4.27 2.36
C ASP A 94 -6.02 -2.76 2.19
N VAL A 95 -5.12 -1.98 2.80
CA VAL A 95 -5.11 -0.53 2.62
C VAL A 95 -4.94 -0.19 1.13
N GLY A 96 -5.85 0.63 0.61
CA GLY A 96 -5.88 1.05 -0.80
C GLY A 96 -6.47 0.02 -1.76
N ALA A 97 -6.94 -1.13 -1.28
CA ALA A 97 -7.54 -2.17 -2.10
C ALA A 97 -9.06 -2.16 -2.06
N LEU A 98 -9.63 -2.78 -3.10
CA LEU A 98 -11.03 -3.17 -3.16
C LEU A 98 -11.17 -4.65 -2.78
N ILE A 99 -11.85 -4.90 -1.66
CA ILE A 99 -12.24 -6.23 -1.22
C ILE A 99 -13.49 -6.66 -2.01
N CYS A 100 -13.29 -7.49 -3.03
CA CYS A 100 -14.35 -8.04 -3.88
C CYS A 100 -14.97 -9.27 -3.21
N ARG A 101 -16.14 -9.10 -2.57
CA ARG A 101 -16.88 -10.18 -1.91
C ARG A 101 -17.72 -10.93 -2.94
N ASP A 102 -17.16 -12.01 -3.48
CA ASP A 102 -17.81 -12.88 -4.46
C ASP A 102 -18.31 -14.16 -3.77
N HIS A 103 -19.41 -14.02 -3.03
CA HIS A 103 -20.05 -15.12 -2.30
C HIS A 103 -21.56 -15.10 -2.51
N ASP A 104 -22.16 -16.28 -2.68
CA ASP A 104 -23.60 -16.41 -2.93
C ASP A 104 -24.45 -16.29 -1.66
N GLY A 105 -23.87 -16.58 -0.50
CA GLY A 105 -24.52 -16.45 0.81
C GLY A 105 -24.26 -15.12 1.52
N PRO A 106 -24.98 -14.83 2.62
CA PRO A 106 -24.61 -13.74 3.52
C PRO A 106 -23.14 -13.88 3.93
N ASN A 107 -22.40 -12.78 3.91
CA ASN A 107 -20.98 -12.78 4.20
C ASN A 107 -20.54 -11.52 4.95
N ASP A 108 -19.48 -11.69 5.73
CA ASP A 108 -18.95 -10.66 6.60
C ASP A 108 -17.57 -10.17 6.13
N VAL A 109 -17.33 -8.87 6.30
CA VAL A 109 -16.02 -8.22 6.33
C VAL A 109 -15.78 -7.75 7.76
N VAL A 110 -14.77 -8.32 8.42
CA VAL A 110 -14.51 -8.13 9.85
C VAL A 110 -13.43 -7.06 10.03
N VAL A 111 -13.77 -5.97 10.69
CA VAL A 111 -12.81 -4.96 11.15
C VAL A 111 -12.09 -5.50 12.39
N PRO A 112 -10.76 -5.69 12.36
CA PRO A 112 -10.00 -6.21 13.50
C PRO A 112 -9.81 -5.13 14.59
N LEU A 113 -9.46 -5.59 15.79
CA LEU A 113 -9.05 -4.72 16.89
C LEU A 113 -7.70 -4.06 16.58
N HIS A 114 -7.54 -2.78 16.90
CA HIS A 114 -6.29 -2.05 16.62
C HIS A 114 -5.06 -2.69 17.29
N SER A 115 -5.21 -3.30 18.46
CA SER A 115 -4.10 -3.96 19.16
C SER A 115 -3.60 -5.24 18.46
N THR A 116 -4.39 -5.84 17.57
CA THR A 116 -3.98 -7.02 16.79
C THR A 116 -3.56 -6.65 15.37
N VAL A 117 -4.26 -5.70 14.75
CA VAL A 117 -3.96 -5.20 13.40
C VAL A 117 -4.02 -3.66 13.43
N PRO A 118 -2.88 -2.98 13.63
CA PRO A 118 -2.84 -1.54 13.87
C PRO A 118 -2.94 -0.75 12.57
N PHE A 119 -4.14 -0.65 12.00
CA PHE A 119 -4.37 0.22 10.83
C PHE A 119 -3.98 1.67 11.16
N PRO A 120 -3.21 2.33 10.28
CA PRO A 120 -2.85 3.74 10.47
C PRO A 120 -4.08 4.63 10.27
N ARG A 121 -4.09 5.77 10.97
CA ARG A 121 -5.12 6.79 10.75
C ARG A 121 -5.09 7.26 9.29
N GLY A 122 -6.26 7.37 8.68
CA GLY A 122 -6.41 7.71 7.26
C GLY A 122 -6.33 6.52 6.32
N ALA A 123 -6.06 5.30 6.81
CA ALA A 123 -6.18 4.08 6.02
C ALA A 123 -7.59 3.98 5.42
N ARG A 124 -7.65 3.64 4.13
CA ARG A 124 -8.90 3.41 3.40
C ARG A 124 -8.91 2.00 2.85
N VAL A 125 -10.05 1.34 2.97
CA VAL A 125 -10.30 0.01 2.39
C VAL A 125 -11.64 0.08 1.68
N ASP A 126 -11.66 -0.22 0.39
CA ASP A 126 -12.89 -0.30 -0.38
C ASP A 126 -13.47 -1.71 -0.28
N ILE A 127 -14.79 -1.82 -0.22
CA ILE A 127 -15.52 -3.08 -0.11
C ILE A 127 -16.55 -3.13 -1.23
N GLY A 128 -16.63 -4.29 -1.90
CA GLY A 128 -17.63 -4.54 -2.93
C GLY A 128 -18.39 -5.82 -2.74
N GLN A 129 -19.70 -5.75 -2.95
CA GLN A 129 -20.58 -6.92 -3.00
C GLN A 129 -20.71 -7.39 -4.45
N ASP A 130 -19.86 -8.32 -4.86
CA ASP A 130 -19.79 -8.79 -6.26
C ASP A 130 -20.66 -10.04 -6.47
N GLY A 131 -20.77 -10.88 -5.43
CA GLY A 131 -21.70 -11.99 -5.35
C GLY A 131 -23.14 -11.56 -5.02
N VAL A 132 -24.08 -12.51 -5.08
CA VAL A 132 -25.49 -12.25 -4.73
C VAL A 132 -25.72 -12.13 -3.23
N GLY A 133 -24.80 -12.68 -2.44
CA GLY A 133 -24.84 -12.68 -0.99
C GLY A 133 -24.74 -11.30 -0.35
N GLN A 134 -25.53 -11.07 0.70
CA GLN A 134 -25.51 -9.81 1.44
C GLN A 134 -24.16 -9.62 2.15
N THR A 135 -23.42 -8.58 1.78
CA THR A 135 -22.15 -8.21 2.43
C THR A 135 -22.43 -7.31 3.62
N ARG A 136 -21.87 -7.65 4.77
CA ARG A 136 -21.98 -6.87 6.02
C ARG A 136 -20.61 -6.56 6.57
N VAL A 137 -20.43 -5.32 7.04
CA VAL A 137 -19.28 -4.95 7.85
C VAL A 137 -19.59 -5.28 9.31
N VAL A 138 -18.71 -6.07 9.93
CA VAL A 138 -18.83 -6.50 11.32
C VAL A 138 -17.57 -6.12 12.10
N LYS A 139 -17.69 -6.10 13.42
CA LYS A 139 -16.62 -5.74 14.35
C LYS A 139 -16.08 -7.02 14.96
N ALA A 140 -14.76 -7.19 14.99
CA ALA A 140 -14.15 -8.28 15.73
C ALA A 140 -14.39 -8.14 17.25
N ASP A 141 -14.52 -6.91 17.74
CA ASP A 141 -14.69 -6.58 19.15
C ASP A 141 -15.75 -5.47 19.35
N PRO A 142 -16.56 -5.51 20.41
CA PRO A 142 -17.57 -4.48 20.69
C PRO A 142 -17.02 -3.07 20.94
N SER A 143 -15.75 -2.93 21.33
CA SER A 143 -15.09 -1.62 21.55
C SER A 143 -14.92 -0.83 20.24
N ILE A 144 -14.95 -1.49 19.10
CA ILE A 144 -14.82 -0.87 17.79
C ILE A 144 -16.06 -0.03 17.48
N VAL A 145 -15.85 1.22 17.09
CA VAL A 145 -16.90 2.15 16.66
C VAL A 145 -16.79 2.34 15.16
N ILE A 146 -17.88 2.00 14.45
CA ILE A 146 -18.03 2.26 13.02
C ILE A 146 -19.18 3.26 12.88
N LEU A 147 -18.87 4.46 12.42
CA LEU A 147 -19.85 5.51 12.15
C LEU A 147 -20.36 5.33 10.72
N SER A 148 -21.68 5.28 10.56
CA SER A 148 -22.38 5.26 9.28
C SER A 148 -23.68 6.03 9.45
N PRO A 149 -24.09 6.86 8.47
CA PRO A 149 -25.43 7.45 8.46
C PRO A 149 -26.52 6.40 8.21
N GLU A 150 -26.14 5.22 7.71
CA GLU A 150 -27.03 4.13 7.31
C GLU A 150 -26.70 2.84 8.10
N THR A 151 -27.13 1.68 7.60
CA THR A 151 -26.73 0.38 8.17
C THR A 151 -25.24 0.06 7.90
N LEU A 152 -24.74 -1.04 8.50
CA LEU A 152 -23.41 -1.60 8.19
C LEU A 152 -23.46 -2.67 7.09
N ARG A 153 -24.46 -2.60 6.21
CA ARG A 153 -24.66 -3.54 5.11
C ARG A 153 -24.56 -2.81 3.79
N LEU A 154 -23.91 -3.44 2.81
CA LEU A 154 -23.94 -2.95 1.45
C LEU A 154 -25.35 -3.10 0.89
N ARG A 155 -25.79 -2.22 0.00
CA ARG A 155 -27.22 -2.21 -0.38
C ARG A 155 -27.70 -3.46 -1.13
N LYS A 156 -26.90 -3.95 -2.08
CA LYS A 156 -27.19 -5.08 -2.99
C LYS A 156 -25.95 -5.41 -3.83
N ARG A 157 -26.04 -6.46 -4.66
CA ARG A 157 -25.01 -6.79 -5.65
C ARG A 157 -24.63 -5.57 -6.50
N GLY A 158 -23.34 -5.37 -6.68
CA GLY A 158 -22.74 -4.21 -7.35
C GLY A 158 -22.50 -3.00 -6.44
N ALA A 159 -22.99 -3.01 -5.20
CA ALA A 159 -22.71 -1.94 -4.25
C ALA A 159 -21.22 -1.88 -3.89
N LYS A 160 -20.75 -0.66 -3.63
CA LYS A 160 -19.40 -0.33 -3.19
C LYS A 160 -19.48 0.64 -2.02
N ALA A 161 -18.63 0.44 -1.03
CA ALA A 161 -18.51 1.28 0.16
C ALA A 161 -17.06 1.34 0.62
N THR A 162 -16.68 2.41 1.30
CA THR A 162 -15.31 2.63 1.78
C THR A 162 -15.31 2.71 3.30
N LEU A 163 -14.40 1.96 3.92
CA LEU A 163 -14.02 2.11 5.32
C LEU A 163 -12.85 3.08 5.43
N ILE A 164 -12.95 4.05 6.34
CA ILE A 164 -11.92 5.06 6.59
C ILE A 164 -11.54 5.02 8.07
N ASN A 165 -10.27 4.73 8.37
CA ASN A 165 -9.78 4.70 9.74
C ASN A 165 -9.59 6.12 10.30
N ARG A 166 -10.25 6.45 11.41
CA ARG A 166 -10.11 7.74 12.11
C ARG A 166 -9.09 7.73 13.23
N GLY A 167 -8.65 6.56 13.66
CA GLY A 167 -7.78 6.31 14.79
C GLY A 167 -8.04 4.91 15.38
N PRO A 168 -7.43 4.61 16.54
CA PRO A 168 -7.63 3.32 17.21
C PRO A 168 -9.11 3.01 17.39
N ASP A 169 -9.51 1.83 16.91
CA ASP A 169 -10.87 1.27 17.02
C ASP A 169 -12.00 2.19 16.54
N ARG A 170 -11.70 3.17 15.68
CA ARG A 170 -12.68 4.12 15.14
C ARG A 170 -12.61 4.20 13.63
N TRP A 171 -13.74 3.97 12.98
CA TRP A 171 -13.89 3.95 11.53
C TRP A 171 -15.13 4.73 11.09
N ASP A 172 -15.04 5.34 9.92
CA ASP A 172 -16.21 5.79 9.15
C ASP A 172 -16.49 4.75 8.06
N LEU A 173 -17.77 4.49 7.79
CA LEU A 173 -18.23 3.67 6.67
C LEU A 173 -19.19 4.52 5.84
N GLU A 174 -18.85 4.71 4.57
CA GLU A 174 -19.65 5.51 3.64
C GLU A 174 -19.76 4.82 2.28
N GLY A 175 -20.84 5.09 1.54
CA GLY A 175 -21.04 4.58 0.19
C GLY A 175 -22.46 4.06 -0.06
N ASN A 176 -22.59 3.06 -0.92
CA ASN A 176 -23.87 2.48 -1.32
C ASN A 176 -24.35 1.44 -0.29
N LEU A 177 -24.87 1.94 0.82
CA LEU A 177 -25.32 1.14 1.96
C LEU A 177 -26.83 0.88 1.94
N GLU A 178 -27.27 -0.18 2.60
CA GLU A 178 -28.69 -0.42 2.88
C GLU A 178 -29.20 0.69 3.80
N ALA A 179 -30.31 1.30 3.40
CA ALA A 179 -30.91 2.43 4.12
C ALA A 179 -31.34 2.03 5.53
N ALA A 180 -31.07 2.88 6.50
CA ALA A 180 -31.60 2.75 7.85
C ALA A 180 -33.12 2.91 7.83
N SER A 181 -33.83 2.00 8.51
CA SER A 181 -35.27 2.02 8.70
C SER A 181 -35.71 2.93 9.84
#